data_AF-A0A3D8LAA8-F1
#
_entry.id   AF-A0A3D8LAA8-F1
#
_cell.length_a   1.000
_cell.length_b   1.000
_cell.length_c   1.000
_cell.angle_alpha   90.00
_cell.angle_beta   90.00
_cell.angle_gamma   90.00
#
_symmetry.space_group_name_H-M   'P 1'
#
loop_
_entity.id
_entity.type
_entity.pdbx_description
1 polymer ?
#
loop_
_entity_poly.entity_id
_entity_poly.type
_entity_poly.pdbx_seq_one_letter_code
_entity_poly.pdbx_strand_id
1 'polypeptide(L)' 'MVENNVHKERYLGALKQNNGKLDEEELGQSIGFSKEYTDKIIDELLSDGRIKSQTAGTCRYKPTEEKSGI' A
#
# COMPACT_ATOMS: atom_id res chain seq x y z
N MET A 1 -7.76 -14.73 12.76
CA MET A 1 -6.65 -14.02 12.07
C MET A 1 -7.06 -13.63 10.63
N VAL A 2 -8.26 -13.07 10.42
CA VAL A 2 -8.82 -12.86 9.05
C VAL A 2 -9.03 -11.38 8.71
N GLU A 3 -9.38 -10.53 9.69
CA GLU A 3 -9.67 -9.10 9.45
C GLU A 3 -8.47 -8.31 8.90
N ASN A 4 -7.25 -8.61 9.34
CA ASN A 4 -6.07 -7.88 8.92
C ASN A 4 -5.76 -8.06 7.42
N ASN A 5 -6.21 -9.16 6.81
CA ASN A 5 -5.97 -9.41 5.40
C ASN A 5 -6.86 -8.55 4.49
N VAL A 6 -8.10 -8.28 4.89
CA VAL A 6 -9.04 -7.46 4.11
C VAL A 6 -8.57 -6.01 4.03
N HIS A 7 -8.02 -5.47 5.12
CA HIS A 7 -7.49 -4.10 5.12
C HIS A 7 -6.22 -3.97 4.29
N LYS A 8 -5.34 -4.97 4.32
CA LYS A 8 -4.15 -5.07 3.46
C LYS A 8 -4.53 -5.10 1.98
N GLU A 9 -5.50 -5.92 1.59
CA GLU A 9 -6.04 -5.99 0.22
C GLU A 9 -6.62 -4.64 -0.23
N ARG A 10 -7.41 -3.99 0.64
CA ARG A 10 -7.99 -2.66 0.37
C ARG A 10 -6.92 -1.61 0.12
N TYR A 11 -5.91 -1.53 0.98
CA TYR A 11 -4.81 -0.59 0.81
C TYR A 11 -4.02 -0.88 -0.46
N LEU A 12 -3.73 -2.15 -0.74
CA LEU A 12 -3.02 -2.55 -1.96
C LEU A 12 -3.80 -2.18 -3.22
N GLY A 13 -5.11 -2.42 -3.23
CA GLY A 13 -6.00 -2.01 -4.33
C GLY A 13 -6.00 -0.50 -4.53
N ALA A 14 -6.12 0.26 -3.44
CA ALA A 14 -6.03 1.72 -3.48
C ALA A 14 -4.67 2.18 -4.02
N LEU A 15 -3.57 1.55 -3.59
CA LEU A 15 -2.21 1.88 -4.03
C LEU A 15 -2.02 1.62 -5.53
N LYS A 16 -2.59 0.53 -6.06
CA LYS A 16 -2.61 0.22 -7.50
C LYS A 16 -3.40 1.27 -8.29
N GLN A 17 -4.56 1.70 -7.80
CA GLN A 17 -5.39 2.71 -8.47
C GLN A 17 -4.82 4.13 -8.34
N ASN A 18 -4.13 4.42 -7.24
CA ASN A 18 -3.54 5.72 -6.94
C ASN A 18 -2.42 6.09 -7.91
N ASN A 19 -1.64 5.11 -8.38
CA ASN A 19 -0.56 5.31 -9.35
C ASN A 19 0.43 6.43 -8.95
N GLY A 20 0.67 6.59 -7.65
CA GLY A 20 1.57 7.58 -7.07
C GLY A 20 1.05 9.02 -7.04
N LYS A 21 -0.27 9.26 -7.22
CA LYS A 21 -0.88 10.59 -7.15
C LYS A 21 -0.92 11.15 -5.74
N LEU A 22 -1.43 10.36 -4.79
CA LEU A 22 -1.46 10.65 -3.36
C LEU A 22 -0.27 10.00 -2.67
N ASP A 23 0.24 10.57 -1.59
CA ASP A 23 1.17 9.90 -0.69
C ASP A 23 0.49 8.76 0.08
N GLU A 24 1.31 7.96 0.77
CA GLU A 24 0.84 6.83 1.56
C GLU A 24 -0.20 7.20 2.63
N GLU A 25 -0.06 8.38 3.25
CA GLU A 25 -0.92 8.85 4.33
C GLU A 25 -2.28 9.31 3.78
N GLU A 26 -2.27 10.17 2.76
CA GLU A 26 -3.49 10.63 2.09
C GLU A 26 -4.25 9.47 1.44
N LEU A 27 -3.54 8.50 0.88
CA LEU A 27 -4.16 7.29 0.34
C LEU A 27 -4.89 6.49 1.43
N GLY A 28 -4.25 6.31 2.59
CA GLY A 28 -4.84 5.66 3.75
C GLY A 28 -6.09 6.39 4.23
N GLN A 29 -6.00 7.72 4.38
CA GLN A 29 -7.16 8.54 4.78
C GLN A 29 -8.29 8.48 3.75
N SER A 30 -7.97 8.44 2.45
CA SER A 30 -8.97 8.34 1.38
C SER A 30 -9.81 7.05 1.45
N ILE A 31 -9.30 5.98 2.06
CA ILE A 31 -10.04 4.73 2.28
C ILE A 31 -10.55 4.57 3.71
N GLY A 32 -10.41 5.60 4.54
CA GLY A 32 -10.87 5.64 5.93
C GLY A 32 -9.90 5.07 6.95
N PHE A 33 -8.60 4.97 6.63
CA PHE A 33 -7.56 4.55 7.56
C PHE A 33 -6.90 5.74 8.24
N SER A 34 -6.60 5.61 9.52
CA SER A 34 -5.76 6.56 10.24
C SER A 34 -4.31 6.42 9.77
N LYS A 35 -3.51 7.48 9.92
CA LYS A 35 -2.07 7.46 9.64
C LYS A 35 -1.35 6.29 10.32
N GLU A 36 -1.53 6.14 11.64
CA GLU A 36 -0.90 5.07 12.41
C GLU A 36 -1.29 3.67 11.91
N TYR A 37 -2.55 3.50 11.50
CA TYR A 37 -3.04 2.24 10.96
C TYR A 37 -2.47 1.97 9.56
N THR A 38 -2.38 3.02 8.76
CA THR A 38 -1.82 2.96 7.40
C THR A 38 -0.35 2.56 7.44
N ASP A 39 0.44 3.17 8.33
CA ASP A 39 1.85 2.85 8.51
C ASP A 39 2.06 1.37 8.89
N LYS A 40 1.21 0.86 9.81
CA LYS A 40 1.22 -0.56 10.18
C LYS A 40 0.88 -1.49 9.01
N ILE A 41 -0.11 -1.13 8.19
CA ILE A 41 -0.49 -1.90 6.99
C ILE A 41 0.66 -1.90 5.98
N ILE A 42 1.33 -0.77 5.79
CA ILE A 42 2.50 -0.66 4.91
C ILE A 42 3.64 -1.54 5.41
N ASP A 43 3.98 -1.50 6.69
CA ASP A 43 5.02 -2.33 7.28
C ASP A 43 4.73 -3.83 7.10
N GLU A 44 3.49 -4.25 7.35
CA GLU A 44 3.06 -5.63 7.09
C GLU A 44 3.16 -6.00 5.62
N LEU A 45 2.66 -5.16 4.71
CA LEU A 45 2.72 -5.40 3.27
C LEU A 45 4.16 -5.42 2.73
N LEU A 46 5.05 -4.63 3.33
CA LEU A 46 6.47 -4.56 2.99
C LEU A 46 7.18 -5.83 3.47
N SER A 47 6.91 -6.28 4.70
CA SER A 47 7.40 -7.56 5.22
C SER A 47 6.88 -8.76 4.42
N ASP A 48 5.64 -8.69 3.93
CA ASP A 48 5.04 -9.71 3.07
C ASP A 48 5.54 -9.64 1.61
N GLY A 49 6.31 -8.61 1.26
CA GLY A 49 6.87 -8.41 -0.08
C GLY A 49 5.84 -8.02 -1.15
N ARG A 50 4.64 -7.58 -0.74
CA ARG A 50 3.52 -7.17 -1.62
C ARG A 50 3.63 -5.72 -2.08
N ILE A 51 4.42 -4.92 -1.38
CA ILE A 51 4.80 -3.56 -1.78
C ILE A 51 6.31 -3.41 -1.66
N LYS A 52 6.86 -2.39 -2.33
CA LYS A 52 8.27 -2.02 -2.25
C LYS A 52 8.41 -0.51 -2.14
N SER A 53 9.44 -0.08 -1.42
CA SER A 53 9.81 1.33 -1.39
C SER A 53 10.37 1.77 -2.75
N GLN A 54 10.08 3.01 -3.12
CA GLN A 54 10.59 3.68 -4.30
C GLN A 54 11.01 5.11 -3.95
N THR A 55 12.05 5.58 -4.62
CA THR A 55 12.64 6.91 -4.41
C THR A 55 12.03 8.01 -5.29
N ALA A 56 11.08 7.66 -6.16
CA ALA A 56 10.47 8.59 -7.11
C ALA A 56 8.96 8.68 -6.90
N GLY A 57 8.43 9.91 -6.91
CA GLY A 57 6.99 10.19 -6.83
C GLY A 57 6.51 10.64 -5.45
N THR A 58 5.23 11.00 -5.36
CA THR A 58 4.56 11.47 -4.13
C THR A 58 4.40 10.33 -3.13
N CYS A 59 4.05 9.13 -3.60
CA CYS A 59 4.03 7.92 -2.78
C CYS A 59 5.38 7.21 -2.81
N ARG A 60 5.93 6.94 -1.62
CA ARG A 60 7.20 6.24 -1.44
C ARG A 60 7.05 4.73 -1.58
N TYR A 61 5.84 4.22 -1.73
CA TYR A 61 5.57 2.80 -1.87
C TYR A 61 4.83 2.52 -3.18
N LYS A 62 5.17 1.38 -3.78
CA LYS A 62 4.42 0.84 -4.92
C LYS A 62 4.11 -0.64 -4.72
N PRO A 63 3.00 -1.13 -5.29
CA PRO A 63 2.72 -2.55 -5.28
C PRO A 63 3.82 -3.29 -6.05
N THR A 64 4.25 -4.43 -5.52
CA THR A 64 5.04 -5.38 -6.29
C THR A 64 4.05 -6.09 -7.20
N GLU A 65 4.16 -5.82 -8.51
CA GLU A 65 3.50 -6.68 -9.48
C GLU A 65 4.21 -8.03 -9.41
N GLU A 66 3.56 -9.01 -8.80
CA GLU A 66 3.98 -10.41 -8.86
C GLU A 66 4.21 -10.72 -10.34
N LYS A 67 5.46 -11.07 -10.67
CA LYS A 67 6.04 -11.05 -12.01
C LYS A 67 5.03 -11.38 -13.13
N SER A 68 4.68 -10.40 -13.95
CA SER A 68 4.52 -10.70 -15.39
C SER A 68 5.93 -10.87 -15.92
N GLY A 69 6.45 -12.10 -15.78
CA GLY A 69 7.65 -12.52 -16.49
C GLY A 69 7.38 -12.47 -17.98
N ILE A 70 8.23 -11.76 -18.70
CA ILE A 70 8.44 -11.94 -20.13
C ILE A 70 9.89 -12.41 -20.26
#